data_AF-A0A1A0TMV3-F1
#
_entry.id   AF-A0A1A0TMV3-F1
#
_cell.length_a   1.000
_cell.length_b   1.000
_cell.length_c   1.000
_cell.angle_alpha   90.00
_cell.angle_beta   90.00
_cell.angle_gamma   90.00
#
_symmetry.space_group_name_H-M   'P 1'
#
loop_
_entity.id
_entity.type
_entity.pdbx_description
1 polymer ?
#
loop_
_entity_poly.entity_id
_entity_poly.type
_entity_poly.pdbx_seq_one_letter_code
_entity_poly.pdbx_strand_id
1 'polypeptide(L)' 'MTVTVTLAGGDTVAYMRFGDTYVKRDDGSLDVKRTGATTLTYAAEEWSDVAGDQAKSGRRGFFRR' A
#
# COMPACT_ATOMS: atom_id res chain seq x y z
N MET A 1 4.95 10.91 -3.40
CA MET A 1 4.41 11.19 -2.07
C MET A 1 4.99 10.18 -1.07
N THR A 2 4.72 10.29 0.24
CA THR A 2 5.00 9.24 1.24
C THR A 2 3.74 8.45 1.52
N VAL A 3 3.84 7.16 1.82
CA VAL A 3 2.69 6.33 2.24
C VAL A 3 2.64 6.32 3.77
N THR A 4 1.47 6.55 4.36
CA THR A 4 1.24 6.44 5.80
C THR A 4 0.05 5.54 6.05
N VAL A 5 0.28 4.46 6.80
CA VAL A 5 -0.75 3.48 7.17
C VAL A 5 -1.16 3.73 8.62
N THR A 6 -2.44 3.87 8.86
CA THR A 6 -3.02 3.87 10.22
C THR A 6 -3.42 2.44 10.55
N LEU A 7 -2.84 1.89 11.61
CA LEU A 7 -3.13 0.56 12.13
C LEU A 7 -4.52 0.55 12.79
N ALA A 8 -5.09 -0.64 12.99
CA ALA A 8 -6.37 -0.77 13.67
C ALA A 8 -6.36 -0.22 15.11
N GLY A 9 -5.20 -0.24 15.78
CA GLY A 9 -5.00 0.36 17.10
C GLY A 9 -4.85 1.89 17.11
N GLY A 10 -4.85 2.54 15.94
CA GLY A 10 -4.68 3.99 15.80
C GLY A 10 -3.23 4.47 15.61
N ASP A 11 -2.25 3.58 15.80
CA ASP A 11 -0.84 3.87 15.52
C ASP A 11 -0.60 4.09 14.02
N THR A 12 0.32 4.99 13.67
CA THR A 12 0.63 5.29 12.26
C THR A 12 2.04 4.83 11.90
N VAL A 13 2.16 4.15 10.76
CA VAL A 13 3.43 3.72 10.16
C VAL A 13 3.67 4.49 8.86
N ALA A 14 4.73 5.30 8.82
CA ALA A 14 5.09 6.10 7.66
C ALA A 14 6.23 5.46 6.86
N TYR A 15 6.00 5.28 5.57
CA TYR A 15 6.95 4.84 4.56
C TYR A 15 7.44 6.04 3.76
N MET A 16 8.63 6.52 4.14
CA MET A 16 9.14 7.82 3.71
C MET A 16 9.98 7.79 2.42
N ARG A 17 9.94 6.68 1.65
CA ARG A 17 10.69 6.61 0.40
C ARG A 17 9.85 7.14 -0.76
N PHE A 18 10.48 7.98 -1.58
CA PHE A 18 9.88 8.46 -2.81
C PHE A 18 9.59 7.28 -3.75
N GLY A 19 8.36 7.22 -4.27
CA GLY A 19 7.90 6.14 -5.15
C GLY A 19 7.21 4.98 -4.42
N ASP A 20 7.16 5.00 -3.08
CA ASP A 20 6.33 4.07 -2.34
C ASP A 20 4.85 4.31 -2.66
N THR A 21 4.12 3.21 -2.87
CA THR A 21 2.70 3.25 -3.23
C THR A 21 1.94 2.19 -2.44
N TYR A 22 0.62 2.31 -2.35
CA TYR A 22 -0.21 1.28 -1.74
C TYR A 22 -1.25 0.72 -2.71
N VAL A 23 -1.73 -0.49 -2.45
CA VAL A 23 -2.85 -1.13 -3.14
C VAL A 23 -3.82 -1.67 -2.10
N LYS A 24 -5.06 -1.18 -2.13
CA LYS A 24 -6.18 -1.82 -1.42
C LYS A 24 -6.64 -3.01 -2.25
N ARG A 25 -6.62 -4.20 -1.68
CA ARG A 25 -7.10 -5.42 -2.34
C ARG A 25 -8.59 -5.62 -2.10
N ASP A 26 -9.21 -6.41 -2.97
CA ASP A 26 -10.64 -6.74 -2.90
C ASP A 26 -11.00 -7.59 -1.65
N ASP A 27 -10.02 -8.29 -1.08
CA ASP A 27 -10.16 -9.05 0.18
C ASP A 27 -10.04 -8.18 1.44
N GLY A 28 -9.88 -6.86 1.29
CA GLY A 28 -9.70 -5.91 2.39
C GLY A 28 -8.25 -5.79 2.89
N SER A 29 -7.32 -6.61 2.38
CA SER A 29 -5.90 -6.45 2.69
C SER A 29 -5.31 -5.19 2.03
N LEU A 30 -4.22 -4.69 2.61
CA LEU A 30 -3.47 -3.56 2.09
C LEU A 30 -2.04 -3.98 1.78
N ASP A 31 -1.62 -3.75 0.54
CA ASP A 31 -0.21 -3.83 0.18
C ASP A 31 0.43 -2.46 0.19
N VAL A 32 1.61 -2.35 0.79
CA VAL A 32 2.52 -1.24 0.61
C VAL A 32 3.70 -1.71 -0.24
N LYS A 33 3.75 -1.20 -1.47
CA LYS A 33 4.84 -1.42 -2.42
C LYS A 33 5.94 -0.40 -2.13
N ARG A 34 7.05 -0.91 -1.61
CA ARG A 34 8.21 -0.08 -1.25
C ARG A 34 9.26 -0.12 -2.37
N THR A 35 9.71 1.04 -2.82
CA THR A 35 10.72 1.13 -3.88
C THR A 35 12.07 0.66 -3.37
N GLY A 36 12.61 -0.40 -3.97
CA GLY A 36 13.90 -1.00 -3.58
C GLY A 36 13.85 -1.81 -2.28
N ALA A 37 12.66 -2.18 -1.82
CA ALA A 37 12.48 -3.03 -0.64
C ALA A 37 11.31 -4.02 -0.88
N THR A 38 11.17 -5.01 0.01
CA THR A 38 10.08 -5.98 -0.07
C THR A 38 8.73 -5.31 0.19
N THR A 39 7.70 -5.68 -0.57
CA THR A 39 6.30 -5.32 -0.30
C THR A 39 5.91 -5.75 1.11
N LEU A 40 5.16 -4.90 1.81
CA LEU A 40 4.52 -5.26 3.07
C LEU A 40 3.03 -5.43 2.86
N THR A 41 2.46 -6.44 3.49
CA THR A 41 1.03 -6.74 3.44
C THR A 41 0.46 -6.61 4.83
N TYR A 42 -0.68 -5.93 4.93
CA TYR A 42 -1.51 -5.85 6.12
C TYR A 42 -2.81 -6.61 5.87
N ALA A 43 -3.20 -7.47 6.80
CA ALA A 43 -4.53 -8.08 6.80
C ALA A 43 -5.61 -7.01 7.06
N ALA A 44 -6.86 -7.28 6.67
CA ALA A 44 -7.95 -6.31 6.78
C ALA A 44 -8.19 -5.80 8.22
N GLU A 45 -7.84 -6.60 9.22
CA GLU A 45 -7.93 -6.27 10.66
C GLU A 45 -6.70 -5.55 11.22
N GLU A 46 -5.59 -5.47 10.49
CA GLU A 46 -4.34 -4.86 10.96
C GLU A 46 -4.27 -3.36 10.67
N TRP A 47 -5.07 -2.86 9.72
CA TRP A 47 -5.08 -1.45 9.31
C TRP A 47 -6.50 -0.88 9.25
N SER A 48 -6.61 0.44 9.40
CA SER A 48 -7.88 1.17 9.42
C SER A 48 -7.95 2.26 8.35
N ASP A 49 -6.82 2.93 8.07
CA ASP A 49 -6.74 3.93 7.02
C ASP A 49 -5.36 3.96 6.36
N VAL A 50 -5.27 4.55 5.17
CA VAL A 50 -4.00 4.77 4.47
C VAL A 50 -4.05 6.06 3.65
N ALA A 51 -3.01 6.88 3.82
CA ALA A 51 -2.77 8.08 3.04
C ALA A 51 -1.53 7.91 2.15
N GLY A 52 -1.55 8.48 0.95
CA GLY A 52 -0.41 8.48 0.03
C GLY A 52 -0.78 8.15 -1.42
N ASP A 53 0.22 7.72 -2.19
CA ASP A 53 0.03 7.37 -3.59
C ASP A 53 -0.57 5.96 -3.72
N GLN A 54 -1.81 5.88 -4.19
CA GLN A 54 -2.41 4.58 -4.55
C GLN A 54 -1.87 4.13 -5.91
N ALA A 55 -1.25 2.95 -5.96
CA ALA A 55 -0.95 2.32 -7.23
C ALA A 55 -2.25 1.94 -7.92
N LYS A 56 -2.44 2.41 -9.16
CA LYS A 56 -3.63 2.09 -9.96
C LYS A 56 -3.70 0.58 -10.15
N SER A 57 -4.71 -0.07 -9.57
CA SER A 57 -5.06 -1.46 -9.87
C SER A 57 -5.66 -1.49 -11.28
N GLY A 58 -4.79 -1.53 -12.29
CA GLY A 58 -5.22 -1.71 -13.67
C GLY A 58 -5.92 -3.06 -13.81
N ARG A 59 -7.24 -3.06 -14.00
CA ARG A 59 -7.97 -4.21 -14.53
C ARG A 59 -7.44 -4.46 -15.96
N ARG A 60 -6.54 -5.44 -16.11
CA ARG A 60 -6.05 -6.10 -17.35
C ARG A 60 -5.35 -5.24 -18.43
N GLY A 61 -4.12 -5.64 -18.73
CA GLY A 61 -3.64 -5.79 -20.12
C GLY A 61 -2.47 -4.90 -20.56
N PHE A 62 -1.44 -5.56 -21.13
CA PHE A 62 -0.43 -5.04 -22.06
C PHE A 62 0.77 -4.27 -21.48
N PHE A 63 1.87 -5.01 -21.26
CA PHE A 63 3.12 -4.96 -22.06
C PHE A 63 4.26 -5.57 -21.22
N ARG A 64 4.56 -6.85 -21.47
CA ARG A 64 5.91 -7.40 -21.23
C ARG A 64 6.71 -7.16 -22.50
N ARG A 65 7.95 -6.68 -22.35
CA ARG A 65 8.95 -6.64 -23.41
C ARG A 65 9.95 -7.77 -23.19
#